data_AF-A0A8B8CB12-F1
#
_entry.id   AF-A0A8B8CB12-F1
#
_cell.length_a   1.000
_cell.length_b   1.000
_cell.length_c   1.000
_cell.angle_alpha   90.00
_cell.angle_beta   90.00
_cell.angle_gamma   90.00
#
_symmetry.space_group_name_H-M   'P 1'
#
loop_
_entity.id
_entity.type
_entity.pdbx_description
1 polymer ?
#
loop_
_entity_poly.entity_id
_entity_poly.type
_entity_poly.pdbx_seq_one_letter_code
_entity_poly.pdbx_strand_id
1 'polypeptide(L)'
;MTNLSLPMSDFLAPKYFDAFVGCTLKACDAMDKDTEDSDLDHPSTALKIGFDLCRMASVKLGNSIKSGDEQGRLDTTNFLNLMKLEWTVKVTKIAKATLNERQFNVHKSLPDPEDIATLAKHILSELNAFNLKEMNPDNYRNAVILAESRLLLYNRRRPGELEALSLKCYEKRSKEISDIDKSLRIDLTDLEKKMLETQEIFEVRGKVSPVQLTVAGEIWSCVPFLVAMEG
;
A
#
# COMPACT_ATOMS: atom_id res chain seq x y z
N MET A 1 -48.33 20.09 -8.91
CA MET A 1 -47.26 19.72 -7.97
C MET A 1 -45.97 19.68 -8.75
N THR A 2 -45.20 20.78 -8.72
CA THR A 2 -43.98 20.93 -9.53
C THR A 2 -42.83 20.18 -8.89
N ASN A 3 -42.48 19.02 -9.46
CA ASN A 3 -41.19 18.38 -9.27
C ASN A 3 -40.11 19.28 -9.88
N LEU A 4 -39.61 20.24 -9.11
CA LEU A 4 -38.35 20.91 -9.43
C LEU A 4 -37.26 20.06 -8.76
N SER A 5 -36.54 19.24 -9.55
CA SER A 5 -35.40 18.50 -9.01
C SER A 5 -34.30 19.52 -8.68
N LEU A 6 -34.21 19.91 -7.41
CA LEU A 6 -33.12 20.75 -6.94
C LEU A 6 -31.78 20.03 -7.19
N PRO A 7 -30.74 20.74 -7.66
CA PRO A 7 -29.42 20.16 -7.83
C PRO A 7 -28.84 19.70 -6.48
N MET A 8 -28.00 18.65 -6.50
CA MET A 8 -27.35 18.11 -5.30
C MET A 8 -26.62 19.19 -4.46
N SER A 9 -26.08 20.21 -5.13
CA SER A 9 -25.42 21.35 -4.49
C SER A 9 -26.31 22.07 -3.47
N ASP A 10 -27.61 22.18 -3.72
CA ASP A 10 -28.55 22.91 -2.86
C ASP A 10 -28.81 22.19 -1.54
N PHE A 11 -28.59 20.87 -1.53
CA PHE A 11 -28.69 20.06 -0.33
C PHE A 11 -27.44 20.16 0.56
N LEU A 12 -26.29 20.61 0.04
CA LEU A 12 -25.05 20.80 0.82
C LEU A 12 -25.13 22.07 1.68
N ALA A 13 -26.07 22.08 2.62
CA ALA A 13 -26.34 23.15 3.57
C ALA A 13 -26.66 22.57 4.95
N PRO A 14 -26.42 23.31 6.05
CA PRO A 14 -26.52 22.77 7.40
C PRO A 14 -27.88 22.16 7.73
N LYS A 15 -28.97 22.77 7.22
CA LYS A 15 -30.36 22.31 7.40
C LYS A 15 -30.64 20.88 6.92
N TYR A 16 -29.81 20.34 6.02
CA TYR A 16 -29.98 18.99 5.48
C TYR A 16 -28.97 17.99 6.06
N PHE A 17 -28.13 18.40 7.02
CA PHE A 17 -27.09 17.55 7.59
C PHE A 17 -27.66 16.25 8.19
N ASP A 18 -28.68 16.35 9.04
CA ASP A 18 -29.29 15.16 9.66
C ASP A 18 -30.00 14.27 8.63
N ALA A 19 -30.49 14.84 7.53
CA ALA A 19 -31.04 14.05 6.43
C ALA A 19 -29.94 13.21 5.76
N PHE A 20 -28.74 13.75 5.54
CA PHE A 20 -27.60 12.98 5.03
C PHE A 20 -27.17 11.89 5.99
N VAL A 21 -27.13 12.16 7.30
CA VAL A 21 -26.84 11.13 8.31
C VAL A 21 -27.86 10.00 8.22
N GLY A 22 -29.17 10.32 8.26
CA GLY A 22 -30.24 9.34 8.20
C GLY A 22 -30.23 8.51 6.90
N CYS A 23 -30.05 9.17 5.75
CA CYS A 23 -29.93 8.49 4.46
C CYS A 23 -28.69 7.58 4.39
N THR A 24 -27.57 8.02 4.96
CA THR A 24 -26.33 7.23 4.97
C THR A 24 -26.47 5.99 5.82
N LEU A 25 -27.01 6.12 7.04
CA LEU A 25 -27.25 4.98 7.91
C LEU A 25 -28.21 3.99 7.25
N LYS A 26 -29.33 4.47 6.70
CA LYS A 26 -30.29 3.62 5.96
C LYS A 26 -29.69 2.93 4.73
N ALA A 27 -28.79 3.59 4.01
CA ALA A 27 -28.15 3.01 2.83
C ALA A 27 -27.04 2.00 3.17
N CYS A 28 -26.47 2.08 4.38
CA CYS A 28 -25.39 1.21 4.84
C CYS A 28 -25.87 0.10 5.77
N ASP A 29 -27.13 0.18 6.20
CA ASP A 29 -27.83 -0.84 6.95
C ASP A 29 -28.74 -1.64 6.02
N ALA A 30 -29.06 -2.87 6.40
CA ALA A 30 -30.05 -3.65 5.68
C ALA A 30 -31.44 -3.12 6.05
N MET A 31 -32.30 -2.83 5.06
CA MET A 31 -33.74 -2.74 5.32
C MET A 31 -34.15 -4.09 5.93
N ASP A 32 -34.68 -4.08 7.16
CA ASP A 32 -35.11 -5.25 7.97
C ASP A 32 -34.09 -5.84 8.96
N LYS A 33 -33.54 -5.02 9.87
CA LYS A 33 -33.00 -5.54 11.14
C LYS A 33 -33.76 -4.95 12.33
N ASP A 34 -34.58 -5.79 12.97
CA ASP A 34 -35.23 -5.57 14.28
C ASP A 34 -34.26 -5.72 15.47
N THR A 35 -32.96 -5.57 15.25
CA THR A 35 -31.95 -5.70 16.29
C THR A 35 -31.38 -4.34 16.65
N GLU A 36 -31.43 -4.02 17.95
CA GLU A 36 -30.85 -2.83 18.58
C GLU A 36 -29.31 -2.78 18.52
N ASP A 37 -28.68 -3.75 17.84
CA ASP A 37 -27.24 -3.83 17.67
C ASP A 37 -26.79 -2.86 16.57
N SER A 38 -25.89 -1.96 16.96
CA SER A 38 -25.36 -0.85 16.17
C SER A 38 -24.45 -1.27 15.00
N ASP A 39 -24.73 -2.39 14.34
CA ASP A 39 -23.85 -2.99 13.35
C ASP A 39 -24.31 -2.70 11.92
N LEU A 40 -23.57 -1.79 11.27
CA LEU A 40 -23.75 -1.48 9.85
C LEU A 40 -23.35 -2.68 9.00
N ASP A 41 -24.17 -3.04 8.00
CA ASP A 41 -23.81 -4.12 7.08
C ASP A 41 -22.67 -3.72 6.13
N HIS A 42 -22.69 -2.46 5.70
CA HIS A 42 -21.69 -1.85 4.80
C HIS A 42 -20.97 -0.67 5.46
N PRO A 43 -20.18 -0.89 6.53
CA PRO A 43 -19.55 0.19 7.29
C PRO A 43 -18.51 0.97 6.47
N SER A 44 -17.80 0.32 5.54
CA SER A 44 -16.88 1.01 4.63
C SER A 44 -17.58 2.00 3.71
N THR A 45 -18.83 1.70 3.31
CA THR A 45 -19.63 2.59 2.46
C THR A 45 -20.01 3.86 3.22
N ALA A 46 -20.38 3.73 4.49
CA ALA A 46 -20.69 4.87 5.36
C ALA A 46 -19.50 5.86 5.47
N LEU A 47 -18.28 5.33 5.60
CA LEU A 47 -17.06 6.15 5.60
C LEU A 47 -16.83 6.85 4.25
N LYS A 48 -16.98 6.12 3.14
CA LYS A 48 -16.81 6.66 1.78
C LYS A 48 -17.80 7.79 1.50
N ILE A 49 -19.06 7.63 1.86
CA ILE A 49 -20.09 8.67 1.71
C ILE A 49 -19.68 9.95 2.45
N GLY A 50 -19.14 9.84 3.67
CA GLY A 50 -18.61 10.99 4.40
C GLY A 50 -17.50 11.73 3.64
N PHE A 51 -16.54 11.00 3.05
CA PHE A 51 -15.49 11.60 2.22
C PHE A 51 -16.04 12.27 0.96
N ASP A 52 -17.00 11.63 0.30
CA ASP A 52 -17.61 12.15 -0.93
C ASP A 52 -18.44 13.41 -0.64
N LEU A 53 -19.20 13.45 0.45
CA LEU A 53 -19.92 14.65 0.91
C LEU A 53 -18.96 15.81 1.19
N CYS A 54 -17.85 15.56 1.90
CA CYS A 54 -16.82 16.57 2.13
C CYS A 54 -16.19 17.08 0.84
N ARG A 55 -15.94 16.19 -0.13
CA ARG A 55 -15.40 16.56 -1.45
C ARG A 55 -16.37 17.43 -2.22
N MET A 56 -17.64 17.02 -2.31
CA MET A 56 -18.69 17.81 -2.99
C MET A 56 -18.89 19.18 -2.33
N ALA A 57 -18.92 19.24 -1.00
CA ALA A 57 -19.01 20.50 -0.27
C ALA A 57 -17.78 21.38 -0.52
N SER A 58 -16.58 20.82 -0.58
CA SER A 58 -15.36 21.59 -0.88
C SER A 58 -15.39 22.18 -2.31
N VAL A 59 -15.94 21.44 -3.28
CA VAL A 59 -16.16 21.95 -4.65
C VAL A 59 -17.17 23.09 -4.65
N LYS A 60 -18.32 22.93 -3.97
CA LYS A 60 -19.33 23.99 -3.82
C LYS A 60 -18.73 25.24 -3.19
N LEU A 61 -17.96 25.09 -2.11
CA LEU A 61 -17.29 26.20 -1.43
C LEU A 61 -16.34 26.95 -2.38
N GLY A 62 -15.52 26.21 -3.12
CA GLY A 62 -14.62 26.80 -4.12
C GLY A 62 -15.36 27.57 -5.22
N ASN A 63 -16.50 27.06 -5.66
CA ASN A 63 -17.35 27.73 -6.65
C ASN A 63 -18.00 29.00 -6.08
N SER A 64 -18.58 28.93 -4.88
CA SER A 64 -19.18 30.11 -4.22
C SER A 64 -18.17 31.23 -3.98
N ILE A 65 -16.93 30.89 -3.61
CA ILE A 65 -15.84 31.88 -3.47
C ILE A 65 -15.52 32.54 -4.82
N LYS A 66 -15.39 31.75 -5.89
CA LYS A 66 -15.07 32.27 -7.23
C LYS A 66 -16.19 33.16 -7.79
N SER A 67 -17.45 32.85 -7.49
CA SER A 67 -18.62 33.60 -7.98
C SER A 67 -19.06 34.75 -7.06
N GLY A 68 -18.43 34.93 -5.89
CA GLY A 68 -18.83 35.94 -4.90
C GLY A 68 -20.17 35.65 -4.21
N ASP A 69 -20.58 34.37 -4.17
CA ASP A 69 -21.81 33.93 -3.49
C ASP A 69 -21.55 33.73 -1.99
N GLU A 70 -21.80 34.77 -1.21
CA GLU A 70 -21.57 34.76 0.24
C GLU A 70 -22.49 33.80 1.01
N GLN A 71 -23.74 33.62 0.56
CA GLN A 71 -24.67 32.73 1.22
C GLN A 71 -24.26 31.27 1.01
N GLY A 72 -23.95 30.88 -0.22
CA GLY A 72 -23.45 29.53 -0.51
C GLY A 72 -22.12 29.25 0.17
N ARG A 73 -21.24 30.26 0.30
CA ARG A 73 -19.99 30.16 1.07
C ARG A 73 -20.27 29.87 2.55
N LEU A 74 -21.16 30.62 3.19
CA LEU A 74 -21.51 30.45 4.60
C LEU A 74 -22.17 29.10 4.86
N ASP A 75 -23.18 28.73 4.06
CA ASP A 75 -23.90 27.46 4.20
C ASP A 75 -22.95 26.26 4.08
N THR A 76 -22.09 26.28 3.05
CA THR A 76 -21.17 25.17 2.80
C THR A 76 -20.10 25.08 3.89
N THR A 77 -19.63 26.22 4.40
CA THR A 77 -18.67 26.26 5.51
C THR A 77 -19.27 25.66 6.78
N ASN A 78 -20.50 26.05 7.11
CA ASN A 78 -21.21 25.52 8.28
C ASN A 78 -21.52 24.02 8.12
N PHE A 79 -21.87 23.57 6.91
CA PHE A 79 -22.06 22.15 6.62
C PHE A 79 -20.77 21.35 6.82
N LEU A 80 -19.63 21.84 6.31
CA LEU A 80 -18.32 21.20 6.53
C LEU A 80 -17.92 21.19 8.02
N ASN A 81 -18.34 22.18 8.81
CA ASN A 81 -18.14 22.16 10.26
C ASN A 81 -18.97 21.05 10.92
N LEU A 82 -20.25 20.87 10.54
CA LEU A 82 -21.06 19.74 11.02
C LEU A 82 -20.46 18.39 10.61
N MET A 83 -19.92 18.28 9.39
CA MET A 83 -19.19 17.09 8.96
C MET A 83 -17.98 16.77 9.85
N LYS A 84 -17.33 17.76 10.47
CA LYS A 84 -16.22 17.52 11.40
C LYS A 84 -16.72 17.17 12.81
N LEU A 85 -17.67 17.97 13.32
CA LEU A 85 -18.16 17.91 14.69
C LEU A 85 -19.05 16.70 14.94
N GLU A 86 -20.01 16.46 14.06
CA GLU A 86 -21.11 15.52 14.33
C GLU A 86 -21.04 14.24 13.50
N TRP A 87 -20.60 14.31 12.24
CA TRP A 87 -20.52 13.11 11.38
C TRP A 87 -19.61 12.05 11.98
N THR A 88 -18.53 12.49 12.63
CA THR A 88 -17.59 11.61 13.32
C THR A 88 -18.30 10.76 14.37
N VAL A 89 -19.20 11.38 15.14
CA VAL A 89 -19.92 10.72 16.24
C VAL A 89 -21.10 9.89 15.70
N LYS A 90 -21.87 10.45 14.77
CA LYS A 90 -23.12 9.87 14.27
C LYS A 90 -22.92 8.74 13.24
N VAL A 91 -21.81 8.73 12.50
CA VAL A 91 -21.58 7.77 11.40
C VAL A 91 -20.21 7.11 11.51
N THR A 92 -19.13 7.89 11.57
CA THR A 92 -17.75 7.35 11.50
C THR A 92 -17.43 6.43 12.67
N LYS A 93 -17.88 6.77 13.89
CA LYS A 93 -17.65 5.95 15.09
C LYS A 93 -18.27 4.57 14.95
N ILE A 94 -19.53 4.51 14.52
CA ILE A 94 -20.27 3.26 14.31
C ILE A 94 -19.57 2.42 13.24
N ALA A 95 -19.30 3.01 12.07
CA ALA A 95 -18.63 2.31 10.98
C ALA A 95 -17.24 1.78 11.35
N LYS A 96 -16.45 2.55 12.10
CA LYS A 96 -15.12 2.10 12.57
C LYS A 96 -15.22 1.00 13.63
N ALA A 97 -16.20 1.08 14.54
CA ALA A 97 -16.41 0.04 15.54
C ALA A 97 -16.71 -1.29 14.86
N THR A 98 -17.70 -1.32 13.96
CA THR A 98 -18.05 -2.54 13.20
C THR A 98 -16.88 -3.05 12.36
N LEU A 99 -16.09 -2.17 11.71
CA LEU A 99 -14.90 -2.61 10.97
C LEU A 99 -13.83 -3.22 11.87
N ASN A 100 -13.58 -2.63 13.04
CA ASN A 100 -12.61 -3.13 14.00
C ASN A 100 -13.04 -4.48 14.56
N GLU A 101 -14.33 -4.65 14.88
CA GLU A 101 -14.89 -5.91 15.36
C GLU A 101 -14.80 -7.02 14.30
N ARG A 102 -15.17 -6.70 13.05
CA ARG A 102 -15.00 -7.62 11.92
C ARG A 102 -13.54 -8.01 11.74
N GLN A 103 -12.61 -7.06 11.82
CA GLN A 103 -11.18 -7.35 11.71
C GLN A 103 -10.62 -8.11 12.90
N PHE A 104 -11.17 -7.92 14.10
CA PHE A 104 -10.72 -8.60 15.32
C PHE A 104 -10.89 -10.11 15.20
N ASN A 105 -12.00 -10.55 14.59
CA ASN A 105 -12.30 -11.96 14.39
C ASN A 105 -11.72 -12.56 13.09
N VAL A 106 -11.12 -11.74 12.22
CA VAL A 106 -10.49 -12.25 10.99
C VAL A 106 -9.15 -12.90 11.34
N HIS A 107 -9.14 -14.23 11.34
CA HIS A 107 -7.90 -15.00 11.39
C HIS A 107 -7.08 -14.74 10.11
N LYS A 108 -5.91 -14.12 10.25
CA LYS A 108 -4.96 -14.00 9.15
C LYS A 108 -4.21 -15.33 9.03
N SER A 109 -4.69 -16.22 8.17
CA SER A 109 -3.98 -17.45 7.83
C SER A 109 -2.62 -17.08 7.23
N LEU A 110 -1.54 -17.45 7.92
CA LEU A 110 -0.21 -17.39 7.35
C LEU A 110 -0.07 -18.50 6.28
N PRO A 111 0.70 -18.27 5.21
CA PRO A 111 1.01 -19.34 4.26
C PRO A 111 1.77 -20.47 4.97
N ASP A 112 1.53 -21.70 4.52
CA ASP A 112 2.21 -22.88 5.05
C ASP A 112 3.73 -22.77 4.79
N PRO A 113 4.59 -23.05 5.79
CA PRO A 113 6.03 -23.15 5.58
C PRO A 113 6.43 -24.06 4.40
N GLU A 114 5.68 -25.14 4.15
CA GLU A 114 5.92 -26.06 3.03
C GLU A 114 5.69 -25.40 1.67
N ASP A 115 4.67 -24.54 1.55
CA ASP A 115 4.39 -23.78 0.33
C ASP A 115 5.52 -22.79 0.05
N ILE A 116 6.00 -22.09 1.09
CA ILE A 116 7.11 -21.14 0.96
C ILE A 116 8.39 -21.88 0.52
N ALA A 117 8.66 -23.04 1.11
CA ALA A 117 9.82 -23.85 0.75
C ALA A 117 9.74 -24.37 -0.69
N THR A 118 8.55 -24.77 -1.13
CA THR A 118 8.30 -25.24 -2.50
C THR A 118 8.50 -24.11 -3.51
N LEU A 119 7.95 -22.92 -3.23
CA LEU A 119 8.13 -21.73 -4.05
C LEU A 119 9.62 -21.33 -4.14
N ALA A 120 10.34 -21.34 -3.01
CA ALA A 120 11.77 -21.01 -2.99
C ALA A 120 12.59 -21.99 -3.83
N LYS A 121 12.31 -23.29 -3.75
CA LYS A 121 12.96 -24.32 -4.59
C LYS A 121 12.67 -24.13 -6.07
N HIS A 122 11.42 -23.83 -6.42
CA HIS A 122 11.02 -23.60 -7.80
C HIS A 122 11.77 -22.40 -8.40
N ILE A 123 11.77 -21.25 -7.71
CA ILE A 123 12.47 -20.05 -8.19
C ILE A 123 13.97 -20.31 -8.39
N LEU A 124 14.59 -21.09 -7.50
CA LEU A 124 15.99 -21.49 -7.64
C LEU A 124 16.23 -22.38 -8.87
N SER A 125 15.34 -23.34 -9.11
CA SER A 125 15.41 -24.18 -10.30
C SER A 125 15.31 -23.34 -11.59
N GLU A 126 14.38 -22.39 -11.63
CA GLU A 126 14.19 -21.49 -12.79
C GLU A 126 15.39 -20.56 -12.98
N LEU A 127 15.94 -19.97 -11.91
CA LEU A 127 17.15 -19.14 -11.99
C LEU A 127 18.36 -19.93 -12.53
N ASN A 128 18.51 -21.19 -12.10
CA ASN A 128 19.60 -22.04 -12.56
C ASN A 128 19.41 -22.51 -14.02
N ALA A 129 18.16 -22.68 -14.46
CA ALA A 129 17.82 -23.05 -15.83
C ALA A 129 17.72 -21.85 -16.79
N PHE A 130 17.82 -20.62 -16.26
CA PHE A 130 17.57 -19.40 -17.01
C PHE A 130 18.58 -19.20 -18.16
N ASN A 131 18.07 -18.99 -19.38
CA ASN A 131 18.91 -18.83 -20.56
C ASN A 131 19.38 -17.38 -20.72
N LEU A 132 20.61 -17.11 -20.29
CA LEU A 132 21.25 -15.78 -20.37
C LEU A 132 21.59 -15.33 -21.81
N LYS A 133 21.49 -16.21 -22.81
CA LYS A 133 21.84 -15.88 -24.20
C LYS A 133 20.67 -15.30 -25.01
N GLU A 134 19.45 -15.45 -24.51
CA GLU A 134 18.24 -15.06 -25.22
C GLU A 134 17.81 -13.64 -24.80
N MET A 135 18.35 -12.63 -25.48
CA MET A 135 17.97 -11.22 -25.27
C MET A 135 16.67 -10.89 -26.00
N ASN A 136 15.54 -11.14 -25.35
CA ASN A 136 14.23 -10.68 -25.82
C ASN A 136 13.45 -10.04 -24.65
N PRO A 137 12.42 -9.20 -24.92
CA PRO A 137 11.67 -8.50 -23.89
C PRO A 137 10.95 -9.42 -22.89
N ASP A 138 10.46 -10.57 -23.35
CA ASP A 138 9.75 -11.53 -22.50
C ASP A 138 10.70 -12.21 -21.51
N ASN A 139 11.90 -12.57 -21.97
CA ASN A 139 12.95 -13.17 -21.16
C ASN A 139 13.54 -12.16 -20.18
N TYR A 140 13.67 -10.89 -20.58
CA TYR A 140 14.00 -9.80 -19.65
C TYR A 140 12.96 -9.67 -18.53
N ARG A 141 11.67 -9.63 -18.88
CA ARG A 141 10.59 -9.57 -17.89
C ARG A 141 10.63 -10.79 -16.96
N ASN A 142 10.89 -11.97 -17.50
CA ASN A 142 11.00 -13.19 -16.70
C ASN A 142 12.19 -13.15 -15.74
N ALA A 143 13.36 -12.68 -16.18
CA ALA A 143 14.53 -12.47 -15.32
C ALA A 143 14.24 -11.51 -14.16
N VAL A 144 13.56 -10.39 -14.44
CA VAL A 144 13.16 -9.42 -13.40
C VAL A 144 12.24 -10.09 -12.38
N ILE A 145 11.19 -10.78 -12.83
CA ILE A 145 10.24 -11.47 -11.96
C ILE A 145 10.96 -12.50 -11.07
N LEU A 146 11.85 -13.32 -11.63
CA LEU A 146 12.58 -14.34 -10.88
C LEU A 146 13.54 -13.71 -9.85
N ALA A 147 14.28 -12.68 -10.26
CA ALA A 147 15.21 -11.98 -9.38
C ALA A 147 14.49 -11.26 -8.22
N GLU A 148 13.41 -10.52 -8.50
CA GLU A 148 12.62 -9.83 -7.49
C GLU A 148 11.91 -10.82 -6.56
N SER A 149 11.34 -11.90 -7.09
CA SER A 149 10.70 -12.94 -6.28
C SER A 149 11.69 -13.60 -5.32
N ARG A 150 12.91 -13.86 -5.79
CA ARG A 150 13.99 -14.41 -4.94
C ARG A 150 14.42 -13.40 -3.87
N LEU A 151 14.61 -12.13 -4.23
CA LEU A 151 14.97 -11.07 -3.29
C LEU A 151 13.89 -10.88 -2.21
N LEU A 152 12.62 -10.94 -2.60
CA LEU A 152 11.46 -10.82 -1.71
C LEU A 152 11.39 -11.97 -0.71
N LEU A 153 11.53 -13.21 -1.18
CA LEU A 153 11.52 -14.38 -0.30
C LEU A 153 12.72 -14.41 0.65
N TYR A 154 13.89 -14.01 0.16
CA TYR A 154 15.13 -14.02 0.94
C TYR A 154 15.13 -12.96 2.04
N ASN A 155 14.75 -11.72 1.71
CA ASN A 155 14.78 -10.61 2.67
C ASN A 155 13.50 -10.49 3.51
N ARG A 156 12.38 -11.09 3.06
CA ARG A 156 11.05 -10.96 3.68
C ARG A 156 10.65 -9.50 3.97
N ARG A 157 11.07 -8.59 3.08
CA ARG A 157 10.84 -7.14 3.17
C ARG A 157 9.60 -6.72 2.41
N ARG A 158 9.20 -5.46 2.57
CA ARG A 158 8.08 -4.89 1.79
C ARG A 158 8.50 -4.76 0.31
N PRO A 159 7.62 -5.06 -0.66
CA PRO A 159 7.95 -4.96 -2.08
C PRO A 159 8.53 -3.59 -2.47
N GLY A 160 7.94 -2.50 -1.99
CA GLY A 160 8.44 -1.15 -2.28
C GLY A 160 9.84 -0.81 -1.74
N GLU A 161 10.37 -1.59 -0.80
CA GLU A 161 11.78 -1.46 -0.38
C GLU A 161 12.72 -2.14 -1.38
N LEU A 162 12.28 -3.21 -2.03
CA LEU A 162 13.03 -3.94 -3.06
C LEU A 162 12.99 -3.21 -4.40
N GLU A 163 11.86 -2.61 -4.77
CA GLU A 163 11.71 -1.78 -5.97
C GLU A 163 12.64 -0.55 -5.95
N ALA A 164 13.09 -0.12 -4.77
CA ALA A 164 14.07 0.95 -4.64
C ALA A 164 15.51 0.52 -5.01
N LEU A 165 15.75 -0.78 -5.17
CA LEU A 165 17.03 -1.33 -5.61
C LEU A 165 17.22 -1.07 -7.11
N SER A 166 18.13 -0.17 -7.46
CA SER A 166 18.44 0.15 -8.86
C SER A 166 19.64 -0.65 -9.39
N LEU A 167 19.69 -0.89 -10.70
CA LEU A 167 20.86 -1.51 -11.35
C LEU A 167 22.14 -0.66 -11.20
N LYS A 168 22.02 0.66 -11.00
CA LYS A 168 23.16 1.53 -10.64
C LYS A 168 23.78 1.18 -9.29
N CYS A 169 23.00 0.66 -8.34
CA CYS A 169 23.55 0.17 -7.07
C CYS A 169 24.47 -1.02 -7.32
N TYR A 170 24.12 -1.89 -8.28
CA TYR A 170 24.95 -3.02 -8.69
C TYR A 170 26.25 -2.61 -9.37
N GLU A 171 26.22 -1.61 -10.26
CA GLU A 171 27.43 -1.12 -10.95
C GLU A 171 28.43 -0.50 -9.97
N LYS A 172 27.94 0.22 -8.95
CA LYS A 172 28.76 0.90 -7.94
C LYS A 172 29.27 -0.02 -6.82
N ARG A 173 28.99 -1.33 -6.90
CA ARG A 173 29.41 -2.26 -5.84
C ARG A 173 30.94 -2.28 -5.73
N SER A 174 31.46 -2.10 -4.52
CA SER A 174 32.88 -2.30 -4.26
C SER A 174 33.18 -3.79 -4.29
N LYS A 175 34.02 -4.22 -5.22
CA LYS A 175 34.58 -5.58 -5.23
C LYS A 175 35.80 -5.71 -4.31
N GLU A 176 36.32 -4.58 -3.83
CA GLU A 176 37.54 -4.52 -3.04
C GLU A 176 37.19 -4.48 -1.55
N ILE A 177 37.83 -5.38 -0.80
CA ILE A 177 37.75 -5.47 0.65
C ILE A 177 38.81 -4.54 1.23
N SER A 178 38.39 -3.54 2.02
CA SER A 178 39.35 -2.63 2.66
C SER A 178 40.22 -3.37 3.69
N ASP A 179 41.40 -2.83 4.02
CA ASP A 179 42.26 -3.45 5.03
C ASP A 179 41.63 -3.45 6.43
N ILE A 180 40.71 -2.51 6.69
CA ILE A 180 39.87 -2.47 7.90
C ILE A 180 38.92 -3.67 7.90
N ASP A 181 38.26 -3.96 6.77
CA ASP A 181 37.35 -5.11 6.66
C ASP A 181 38.09 -6.45 6.84
N LYS A 182 39.35 -6.55 6.40
CA LYS A 182 40.16 -7.77 6.59
C LYS A 182 40.43 -8.03 8.08
N SER A 183 40.74 -6.99 8.85
CA SER A 183 40.94 -7.12 10.30
C SER A 183 39.67 -7.58 11.03
N LEU A 184 38.51 -7.05 10.65
CA LEU A 184 37.21 -7.42 11.23
C LEU A 184 36.79 -8.85 10.86
N ARG A 185 37.26 -9.38 9.72
CA ARG A 185 36.95 -10.74 9.27
C ARG A 185 37.70 -11.84 10.03
N ILE A 186 38.73 -11.51 10.80
CA ILE A 186 39.54 -12.50 11.53
C ILE A 186 38.69 -13.21 12.60
N ASP A 187 37.90 -12.44 13.33
CA ASP A 187 37.08 -12.90 14.46
C ASP A 187 35.77 -13.57 14.03
N LEU A 188 35.45 -13.55 12.73
CA LEU A 188 34.25 -14.19 12.20
C LEU A 188 34.36 -15.71 12.22
N THR A 189 33.22 -16.35 12.49
CA THR A 189 33.06 -17.80 12.35
C THR A 189 33.17 -18.24 10.89
N ASP A 190 33.44 -19.52 10.66
CA ASP A 190 33.54 -20.08 9.31
C ASP A 190 32.24 -19.91 8.50
N LEU A 191 31.09 -19.95 9.18
CA LEU A 191 29.79 -19.70 8.57
C LEU A 191 29.69 -18.25 8.08
N GLU A 192 30.02 -17.28 8.93
CA GLU A 192 29.96 -15.85 8.60
C GLU A 192 30.94 -15.49 7.48
N LYS A 193 32.14 -16.06 7.50
CA LYS A 193 33.11 -15.92 6.39
C LYS A 193 32.51 -16.41 5.08
N LYS A 194 31.88 -17.58 5.09
CA LYS A 194 31.19 -18.13 3.91
C LYS A 194 29.98 -17.30 3.48
N MET A 195 29.26 -16.69 4.42
CA MET A 195 28.16 -15.77 4.09
C MET A 195 28.68 -14.50 3.40
N LEU A 196 29.78 -13.92 3.88
CA LEU A 196 30.40 -12.75 3.25
C LEU A 196 30.99 -13.04 1.86
N GLU A 197 31.34 -14.29 1.56
CA GLU A 197 31.78 -14.71 0.22
C GLU A 197 30.60 -14.89 -0.74
N THR A 198 29.43 -15.28 -0.23
CA THR A 198 28.28 -15.69 -1.05
C THR A 198 27.18 -14.64 -1.14
N GLN A 199 27.22 -13.61 -0.30
CA GLN A 199 26.17 -12.61 -0.15
C GLN A 199 26.76 -11.22 -0.14
N GLU A 200 26.06 -10.27 -0.78
CA GLU A 200 26.40 -8.86 -0.71
C GLU A 200 25.25 -8.08 -0.05
N ILE A 201 25.58 -6.96 0.60
CA ILE A 201 24.61 -6.10 1.27
C ILE A 201 24.55 -4.76 0.55
N PHE A 202 23.34 -4.32 0.23
CA PHE A 202 23.08 -3.02 -0.37
C PHE A 202 22.23 -2.17 0.57
N GLU A 203 22.56 -0.88 0.64
CA GLU A 203 21.71 0.10 1.31
C GLU A 203 20.79 0.77 0.28
N VAL A 204 19.49 0.60 0.47
CA VAL A 204 18.45 1.25 -0.32
C VAL A 204 17.69 2.27 0.53
N ARG A 205 17.02 3.21 -0.15
CA ARG A 205 16.23 4.24 0.53
C ARG A 205 14.98 3.63 1.16
N GLY A 206 14.90 3.65 2.49
CA GLY A 206 13.65 3.38 3.19
C GLY A 206 12.81 4.64 3.43
N LYS A 207 11.61 4.43 4.01
CA LYS A 207 10.65 5.52 4.28
C LYS A 207 11.16 6.53 5.32
N VAL A 208 11.96 6.08 6.28
CA VAL A 208 12.46 6.90 7.41
C VAL A 208 13.98 6.82 7.53
N SER A 209 14.58 5.67 7.26
CA SER A 209 16.02 5.42 7.30
C SER A 209 16.46 4.55 6.12
N PRO A 210 17.76 4.49 5.79
CA PRO A 210 18.29 3.48 4.88
C PRO A 210 17.94 2.07 5.34
N VAL A 211 17.72 1.17 4.38
CA VAL A 211 17.39 -0.25 4.60
C VAL A 211 18.47 -1.09 3.95
N GLN A 212 18.98 -2.06 4.70
CA GLN A 212 19.93 -3.04 4.20
C GLN A 212 19.18 -4.22 3.56
N LEU A 213 19.52 -4.50 2.31
CA LEU A 213 19.06 -5.65 1.54
C LEU A 213 20.23 -6.58 1.30
N THR A 214 20.02 -7.87 1.56
CA THR A 214 21.01 -8.90 1.27
C THR A 214 20.67 -9.55 -0.07
N VAL A 215 21.63 -9.56 -0.98
CA VAL A 215 21.52 -10.18 -2.30
C VAL A 215 22.34 -11.46 -2.28
N ALA A 216 21.65 -12.59 -2.39
CA ALA A 216 22.28 -13.90 -2.45
C ALA A 216 22.97 -14.14 -3.80
N GLY A 217 24.07 -14.89 -3.77
CA GLY A 217 24.93 -15.16 -4.92
C GLY A 217 24.22 -15.66 -6.18
N GLU A 218 23.16 -16.44 -6.01
CA GLU A 218 22.39 -17.04 -7.09
C GLU A 218 21.68 -16.00 -7.97
N ILE A 219 21.30 -14.85 -7.39
CA ILE A 219 20.66 -13.74 -8.11
C ILE A 219 21.67 -13.09 -9.07
N TRP A 220 22.96 -13.10 -8.73
CA TRP A 220 24.01 -12.50 -9.55
C TRP A 220 24.21 -13.15 -10.91
N SER A 221 23.73 -14.37 -11.10
CA SER A 221 23.76 -15.03 -12.41
C SER A 221 22.95 -14.25 -13.45
N CYS A 222 21.85 -13.60 -13.04
CA CYS A 222 20.88 -12.95 -13.93
C CYS A 222 21.09 -11.43 -14.03
N VAL A 223 21.71 -10.79 -13.04
CA VAL A 223 21.88 -9.31 -13.01
C VAL A 223 22.72 -8.78 -14.18
N PRO A 224 23.82 -9.41 -14.63
CA PRO A 224 24.56 -8.95 -15.82
C PRO A 224 23.69 -8.95 -17.09
N PHE A 225 22.78 -9.91 -17.23
CA PHE A 225 21.81 -9.95 -18.34
C PHE A 225 20.81 -8.79 -18.25
N LEU A 226 20.34 -8.46 -17.04
CA LEU A 226 19.45 -7.33 -16.83
C LEU A 226 20.11 -5.99 -17.17
N VAL A 227 21.36 -5.79 -16.77
CA VAL A 227 22.15 -4.59 -17.10
C VAL A 227 22.39 -4.48 -18.63
N ALA A 228 22.68 -5.60 -19.29
CA ALA A 228 22.97 -5.61 -20.72
C ALA A 228 21.74 -5.27 -21.59
N MET A 229 20.52 -5.58 -21.15
CA MET A 229 19.27 -5.26 -21.84
C MET A 229 18.76 -3.84 -21.57
N GLU A 230 19.20 -3.18 -20.50
CA GLU A 230 18.78 -1.82 -20.14
C GLU A 230 19.57 -0.73 -20.90
N GLY A 231 20.77 -1.06 -21.39
CA GLY A 231 21.65 -0.17 -22.17
C GLY A 231 21.38 -0.19 -23.67
#